data_AF-A0A938MZQ7-F1
#
_entry.id   AF-A0A938MZQ7-F1
#
_cell.length_a   1.000
_cell.length_b   1.000
_cell.length_c   1.000
_cell.angle_alpha   90.00
_cell.angle_beta   90.00
_cell.angle_gamma   90.00
#
_symmetry.space_group_name_H-M   'P 1'
#
loop_
_entity.id
_entity.type
_entity.pdbx_description
1 polymer ?
#
loop_
_entity_poly.entity_id
_entity_poly.type
_entity_poly.pdbx_seq_one_letter_code
_entity_poly.pdbx_strand_id
1 'polypeptide(L)' 'MPTPRAAIFDMDGLMFNTEDVYTVVGTEVLRRRGCAFTEDLKNALMGLTAQAAFQTMIDWHG' A
#
# COMPACT_ATOMS: atom_id res chain seq x y z
N MET A 1 37.79 -0.83 -1.47
CA MET A 1 36.41 -0.97 -1.97
C MET A 1 36.15 0.17 -2.95
N PRO A 2 35.47 -0.07 -4.09
CA PRO A 2 35.18 1.00 -5.03
C PRO A 2 34.18 2.01 -4.42
N THR A 3 34.38 3.30 -4.68
CA THR A 3 33.49 4.37 -4.21
C THR A 3 32.17 4.34 -5.00
N PRO A 4 31.01 4.35 -4.34
CA PRO A 4 29.72 4.47 -5.02
C PRO A 4 29.67 5.76 -5.87
N ARG A 5 29.25 5.66 -7.13
CA ARG A 5 29.15 6.82 -8.05
C ARG A 5 27.77 7.46 -8.09
N ALA A 6 26.75 6.74 -7.63
CA ALA A 6 25.37 7.20 -7.58
C ALA A 6 24.62 6.46 -6.45
N ALA A 7 23.57 7.09 -5.95
CA ALA A 7 22.58 6.49 -5.07
C ALA A 7 21.21 6.72 -5.68
N ILE A 8 20.38 5.69 -5.71
CA ILE A 8 18.99 5.74 -6.19
C ILE A 8 18.12 5.49 -4.97
N PHE A 9 17.19 6.41 -4.74
CA PHE A 9 16.24 6.33 -3.65
C PHE A 9 14.89 5.94 -4.23
N ASP A 10 14.22 5.00 -3.58
CA ASP A 10 12.81 4.77 -3.81
C ASP A 10 12.00 5.99 -3.32
N MET A 11 10.87 6.25 -3.96
CA MET A 11 10.07 7.42 -3.67
C MET A 11 9.13 7.19 -2.49
N ASP A 12 8.29 6.16 -2.60
CA ASP A 12 7.22 5.85 -1.66
C ASP A 12 7.77 5.24 -0.37
N GLY A 13 7.27 5.68 0.77
CA GLY A 13 7.71 5.21 2.09
C GLY A 13 9.15 5.56 2.47
N LEU A 14 9.95 6.14 1.56
CA LEU A 14 11.34 6.55 1.79
C LEU A 14 11.54 8.06 1.63
N MET A 15 11.29 8.62 0.44
CA MET A 15 11.37 10.07 0.24
C MET A 15 10.13 10.80 0.76
N PHE A 16 8.97 10.18 0.62
CA PHE A 16 7.69 10.71 1.10
C PHE A 16 6.91 9.66 1.88
N ASN A 17 6.21 10.11 2.93
CA ASN A 17 5.29 9.25 3.68
C ASN A 17 3.96 9.10 2.92
N THR A 18 3.97 8.29 1.87
CA THR A 18 2.76 7.93 1.12
C THR A 18 1.98 6.79 1.79
N GLU A 19 2.60 6.09 2.75
CA GLU A 19 2.00 4.99 3.51
C GLU A 19 0.76 5.40 4.31
N ASP A 20 0.79 6.58 4.93
CA ASP A 20 -0.37 7.10 5.67
C ASP A 20 -1.55 7.40 4.71
N VAL A 21 -1.24 7.90 3.52
CA VAL A 21 -2.26 8.20 2.49
C VAL A 21 -2.94 6.91 2.02
N TYR A 22 -2.16 5.84 1.79
CA TYR A 22 -2.73 4.53 1.46
C TYR A 22 -3.67 4.02 2.56
N THR A 23 -3.29 4.15 3.83
CA THR A 23 -4.13 3.74 4.95
C THR A 23 -5.44 4.55 5.03
N VAL A 24 -5.37 5.87 4.91
CA VAL A 24 -6.56 6.74 4.96
C VAL A 24 -7.51 6.43 3.81
N VAL A 25 -6.98 6.34 2.58
CA VAL A 25 -7.81 6.08 1.39
C VAL A 25 -8.39 4.68 1.42
N GLY A 26 -7.60 3.64 1.74
CA GLY A 26 -8.06 2.26 1.87
C GLY A 26 -9.19 2.12 2.89
N THR A 27 -9.02 2.78 4.05
CA THR A 27 -10.05 2.82 5.10
C THR A 27 -11.35 3.45 4.60
N GLU A 28 -11.28 4.61 3.94
CA GLU A 28 -12.48 5.29 3.44
C GLU A 28 -13.18 4.49 2.32
N VAL A 29 -12.41 3.83 1.44
CA VAL A 29 -12.95 3.01 0.35
C VAL A 29 -13.69 1.77 0.88
N LEU A 30 -13.13 1.09 1.88
CA LEU A 30 -13.74 -0.10 2.49
C LEU A 30 -14.90 0.25 3.43
N ARG A 31 -14.80 1.37 4.17
CA ARG A 31 -15.86 1.85 5.07
C ARG A 31 -17.19 2.05 4.32
N ARG A 32 -17.15 2.54 3.07
CA ARG A 32 -18.34 2.71 2.21
C ARG A 32 -19.04 1.38 1.88
N ARG A 33 -18.33 0.26 2.01
CA ARG A 33 -18.82 -1.10 1.75
C ARG A 33 -19.09 -1.89 3.04
N GLY A 34 -18.93 -1.27 4.21
CA GLY A 34 -19.06 -1.94 5.51
C GLY A 34 -17.87 -2.87 5.85
N CYS A 35 -16.77 -2.76 5.12
CA CYS A 35 -15.56 -3.56 5.34
C CYS A 35 -14.52 -2.76 6.15
N ALA A 36 -13.67 -3.48 6.90
CA ALA A 36 -12.59 -2.88 7.68
C ALA A 36 -11.26 -3.01 6.94
N PHE A 37 -10.50 -1.92 6.85
CA PHE A 37 -9.12 -1.93 6.37
C PHE A 37 -8.18 -2.23 7.53
N THR A 38 -7.75 -3.48 7.66
CA THR A 38 -6.87 -3.93 8.75
C THR A 38 -5.40 -3.85 8.35
N GLU A 39 -4.49 -3.85 9.33
CA GLU A 39 -3.05 -3.93 9.07
C GLU A 39 -2.66 -5.21 8.33
N ASP A 40 -3.31 -6.34 8.62
CA ASP A 40 -3.06 -7.60 7.89
C ASP A 40 -3.44 -7.48 6.41
N LEU A 41 -4.57 -6.84 6.11
CA LEU A 41 -4.95 -6.53 4.74
C LEU A 41 -3.97 -5.55 4.11
N LYS A 42 -3.57 -4.49 4.82
CA LYS A 42 -2.55 -3.54 4.32
C LYS A 42 -1.25 -4.27 3.93
N ASN A 43 -0.77 -5.18 4.78
CA ASN A 43 0.42 -5.98 4.51
C ASN A 43 0.26 -6.90 3.29
N ALA A 44 -0.93 -7.49 3.09
CA ALA A 44 -1.24 -8.31 1.92
C ALA A 44 -1.28 -7.51 0.61
N LEU A 45 -1.45 -6.19 0.67
CA LEU A 45 -1.53 -5.32 -0.50
C LEU A 45 -0.19 -4.70 -0.90
N MET A 46 0.82 -4.75 -0.03
CA MET A 46 2.12 -4.12 -0.28
C MET A 46 2.76 -4.65 -1.58
N GLY A 47 3.19 -3.72 -2.43
CA GLY A 47 3.85 -4.04 -3.71
C GLY A 47 2.90 -4.50 -4.83
N LEU A 48 1.59 -4.63 -4.58
CA LEU A 48 0.63 -4.94 -5.62
C LEU A 48 0.34 -3.72 -6.50
N THR A 49 0.06 -3.98 -7.78
CA THR A 49 -0.53 -2.97 -8.64
C THR A 49 -1.97 -2.69 -8.21
N ALA A 50 -2.49 -1.49 -8.52
CA ALA A 50 -3.82 -1.06 -8.07
C ALA A 50 -4.93 -2.09 -8.39
N GLN A 51 -4.93 -2.69 -9.59
CA GLN A 51 -5.95 -3.67 -9.97
C GLN A 51 -5.84 -4.96 -9.15
N ALA A 52 -4.62 -5.48 -8.93
CA ALA A 52 -4.40 -6.65 -8.09
C ALA A 52 -4.79 -6.36 -6.64
N ALA A 53 -4.43 -5.18 -6.11
CA ALA A 53 -4.80 -4.74 -4.78
C ALA A 53 -6.32 -4.69 -4.57
N PHE A 54 -7.07 -4.13 -5.52
CA PHE A 54 -8.54 -4.13 -5.42
C PHE A 54 -9.13 -5.53 -5.47
N GLN A 55 -8.61 -6.43 -6.31
CA GLN A 55 -9.07 -7.81 -6.34
C GLN A 55 -8.80 -8.50 -4.99
N THR A 56 -7.60 -8.33 -4.43
CA THR A 56 -7.26 -8.85 -3.10
C THR A 56 -8.20 -8.31 -2.03
N MET A 57 -8.55 -7.02 -2.04
CA MET A 57 -9.53 -6.45 -1.10
C MET A 57 -10.92 -7.09 -1.22
N ILE A 58 -11.36 -7.38 -2.46
CA ILE A 58 -12.64 -8.06 -2.72
C ILE A 58 -12.59 -9.48 -2.16
N ASP A 59 -11.60 -10.26 -2.59
CA ASP A 59 -11.44 -11.66 -2.19
C ASP A 59 -11.25 -11.82 -0.67
N TRP A 60 -10.64 -10.83 -0.01
CA TRP A 60 -10.46 -10.80 1.44
C TRP A 60 -11.79 -10.69 2.21
N HIS A 61 -12.80 -10.06 1.60
CA HIS A 61 -14.09 -9.80 2.24
C HIS A 61 -15.27 -10.61 1.68
N GLY A 62 -15.13 -11.27 0.53
CA GLY A 62 -16.13 -12.16 -0.08
C GLY A 62 -16.47 -11.81 -1.52
#